data_AF-A0A2K8U4W9-F1
#
_entry.id   AF-A0A2K8U4W9-F1
#
_cell.length_a   1.000
_cell.length_b   1.000
_cell.length_c   1.000
_cell.angle_alpha   90.00
_cell.angle_beta   90.00
_cell.angle_gamma   90.00
#
_symmetry.space_group_name_H-M   'P 1'
#
loop_
_entity.id
_entity.type
_entity.pdbx_description
1 polymer ?
#
loop_
_entity_poly.entity_id
_entity_poly.type
_entity_poly.pdbx_seq_one_letter_code
_entity_poly.pdbx_strand_id
1 'polypeptide(L)'
;MRGPAPADPRQAGVPADWSDLPAWRLAGGESLTLVERRRGNPDPGPDRLTLERDLWLDLAGGAFSVRDRISGELTRSWRLTAMPPLDLGRVAVDGEPRLITRLAPGDPPGVEVRRGRLDLVADSRLAADAPRNPKTIPATGWGLEVAGSRAHLWLPPGWDLLAASGTDNLPDSWIGRWTLLDLFLVLLLALGIGRLWGTPWGLLAGLTLVLTWQVADAPRLVWVNVLIAVALLRQLPRHPAGVALGRFRGLVEWYRRLALAALLLIGLPFLAAQVRTGLYPHLERPMVGLGTSAGARGAPARRAVERPFALATAPAPTMPPGATQSQFESLAEPQGTSAGDPAEGDEATDFAVMGGTVATSKESGRRGPATAPPPPPRQPTGRTRTRCCRAAPGSRTGSGTASSWPGAGR
;
A
#
# COMPACT_ATOMS: atom_id res chain seq x y z
N MET A 1 17.24 40.02 -18.20
CA MET A 1 17.60 41.09 -17.24
C MET A 1 17.19 42.44 -17.80
N ARG A 2 16.71 43.35 -16.94
CA ARG A 2 16.49 44.77 -17.18
C ARG A 2 17.06 45.52 -15.97
N GLY A 3 17.87 46.55 -16.19
CA GLY A 3 18.58 47.23 -15.11
C GLY A 3 19.70 48.13 -15.64
N PRO A 4 20.58 48.63 -14.75
CA PRO A 4 21.57 49.67 -15.05
C PRO A 4 22.62 49.25 -16.07
N ALA A 5 23.42 50.21 -16.53
CA ALA A 5 24.41 50.00 -17.57
C ALA A 5 25.43 48.92 -17.19
N PRO A 6 25.78 48.01 -18.13
CA PRO A 6 26.84 47.04 -17.90
C PRO A 6 28.17 47.79 -17.66
N ALA A 7 28.97 47.26 -16.74
CA ALA A 7 30.31 47.77 -16.42
C ALA A 7 31.36 46.75 -16.87
N ASP A 8 32.54 47.23 -17.25
CA ASP A 8 33.69 46.36 -17.51
C ASP A 8 34.25 45.84 -16.17
N PRO A 9 34.21 44.51 -15.89
CA PRO A 9 34.70 43.94 -14.64
C PRO A 9 36.16 44.30 -14.35
N ARG A 10 36.99 44.46 -15.40
CA ARG A 10 38.43 44.77 -15.28
C ARG A 10 38.70 46.21 -14.85
N GLN A 11 37.72 47.10 -15.04
CA GLN A 11 37.81 48.52 -14.68
C GLN A 11 36.99 48.85 -13.43
N ALA A 12 36.10 47.94 -13.01
CA ALA A 12 35.18 48.14 -11.90
C ALA A 12 35.68 47.61 -10.55
N GLY A 13 36.94 47.16 -10.46
CA GLY A 13 37.52 46.63 -9.22
C GLY A 13 36.90 45.30 -8.77
N VAL A 14 36.31 44.54 -9.71
CA VAL A 14 35.76 43.21 -9.45
C VAL A 14 36.94 42.26 -9.15
N PRO A 15 36.84 41.38 -8.13
CA PRO A 15 37.88 40.38 -7.84
C PRO A 15 38.25 39.57 -9.08
N ALA A 16 39.53 39.19 -9.19
CA ALA A 16 40.06 38.50 -10.37
C ALA A 16 39.28 37.23 -10.71
N ASP A 17 38.82 36.47 -9.71
CA ASP A 17 38.05 35.23 -9.91
C ASP A 17 36.71 35.44 -10.61
N TRP A 18 36.19 36.67 -10.63
CA TRP A 18 34.89 37.02 -11.20
C TRP A 18 35.00 37.94 -12.43
N SER A 19 36.22 38.22 -12.92
CA SER A 19 36.43 39.14 -14.04
C SER A 19 35.84 38.66 -15.38
N ASP A 20 35.52 37.37 -15.48
CA ASP A 20 34.91 36.75 -16.66
C ASP A 20 33.36 36.72 -16.60
N LEU A 21 32.78 37.16 -15.47
CA LEU A 21 31.33 37.28 -15.33
C LEU A 21 30.87 38.68 -15.74
N PRO A 22 29.64 38.83 -16.28
CA PRO A 22 29.12 40.16 -16.59
C PRO A 22 28.96 40.98 -15.30
N ALA A 23 29.40 42.25 -15.32
CA ALA A 23 29.28 43.16 -14.20
C ALA A 23 28.32 44.31 -14.52
N TRP A 24 27.65 44.82 -13.48
CA TRP A 24 26.76 45.97 -13.57
C TRP A 24 27.02 46.89 -12.39
N ARG A 25 26.97 48.20 -12.62
CA ARG A 25 27.09 49.20 -11.56
C ARG A 25 25.69 49.61 -11.10
N LEU A 26 25.43 49.54 -9.79
CA LEU A 26 24.17 49.93 -9.16
C LEU A 26 24.41 51.14 -8.25
N ALA A 27 23.77 52.26 -8.53
CA ALA A 27 23.72 53.41 -7.64
C ALA A 27 22.64 53.24 -6.55
N GLY A 28 22.71 54.02 -5.46
CA GLY A 28 21.70 54.00 -4.41
C GLY A 28 20.30 54.29 -4.95
N GLY A 29 19.39 53.32 -4.83
CA GLY A 29 18.02 53.39 -5.36
C GLY A 29 17.82 52.74 -6.74
N GLU A 30 18.89 52.32 -7.43
CA GLU A 30 18.76 51.54 -8.66
C GLU A 30 18.44 50.06 -8.34
N SER A 31 17.63 49.44 -9.20
CA SER A 31 17.29 48.01 -9.07
C SER A 31 17.67 47.24 -10.33
N LEU A 32 18.27 46.07 -10.11
CA LEU A 32 18.50 45.09 -11.17
C LEU A 32 17.33 44.09 -11.15
N THR A 33 16.54 44.07 -12.23
CA THR A 33 15.42 43.13 -12.36
C THR A 33 15.83 41.96 -13.25
N LEU A 34 15.80 40.76 -12.68
CA LEU A 34 15.94 39.51 -13.41
C LEU A 34 14.66 39.22 -14.19
N VAL A 35 14.55 39.78 -15.39
CA VAL A 35 13.44 39.47 -16.31
C VAL A 35 13.74 38.20 -17.07
N GLU A 36 12.87 37.21 -16.91
CA GLU A 36 12.82 35.97 -17.70
C GLU A 36 12.53 36.31 -19.16
N ARG A 37 13.48 36.03 -20.08
CA ARG A 37 13.32 36.31 -21.52
C ARG A 37 12.82 35.11 -22.31
N ARG A 38 13.21 33.91 -21.92
CA ARG A 38 12.83 32.65 -22.56
C ARG A 38 12.99 31.53 -21.54
N ARG A 39 11.90 30.81 -21.24
CA ARG A 39 12.00 29.50 -20.60
C ARG A 39 12.30 28.49 -21.71
N GLY A 40 13.33 27.67 -21.55
CA GLY A 40 13.48 26.49 -22.40
C GLY A 40 12.27 25.60 -22.18
N ASN A 41 11.46 25.40 -23.24
CA ASN A 41 10.14 24.78 -23.22
C ASN A 41 9.18 25.29 -22.12
N PRO A 42 8.30 26.26 -22.39
CA PRO A 42 7.39 26.82 -21.38
C PRO A 42 6.34 25.83 -20.88
N ASP A 43 6.07 24.75 -21.64
CA ASP A 43 5.09 23.72 -21.30
C ASP A 43 5.69 22.32 -21.56
N PRO A 44 6.57 21.82 -20.67
CA PRO A 44 7.05 20.45 -20.76
C PRO A 44 5.88 19.48 -20.64
N GLY A 45 5.90 18.41 -21.45
CA GLY A 45 4.89 17.35 -21.38
C GLY A 45 4.77 16.77 -19.95
N PRO A 46 3.65 16.09 -19.62
CA PRO A 46 3.42 15.59 -18.28
C PRO A 46 4.46 14.54 -17.87
N ASP A 47 4.72 14.42 -16.57
CA ASP A 47 5.56 13.35 -16.03
C ASP A 47 4.90 11.99 -16.35
N ARG A 48 5.70 11.02 -16.79
CA ARG A 48 5.23 9.67 -17.15
C ARG A 48 5.87 8.67 -16.22
N LEU A 49 5.27 8.52 -15.04
CA LEU A 49 5.75 7.65 -13.99
C LEU A 49 4.83 6.45 -13.80
N THR A 50 5.43 5.33 -13.43
CA THR A 50 4.73 4.11 -13.02
C THR A 50 5.11 3.77 -11.59
N LEU A 51 4.15 3.25 -10.83
CA LEU A 51 4.36 2.83 -9.44
C LEU A 51 4.14 1.32 -9.33
N GLU A 52 5.16 0.62 -8.86
CA GLU A 52 5.06 -0.74 -8.36
C GLU A 52 5.18 -0.72 -6.84
N ARG A 53 4.24 -1.34 -6.15
CA ARG A 53 4.14 -1.29 -4.70
C ARG A 53 4.04 -2.69 -4.11
N ASP A 54 4.92 -3.01 -3.18
CA ASP A 54 4.75 -4.16 -2.30
C ASP A 54 4.21 -3.70 -0.95
N LEU A 55 3.14 -4.35 -0.48
CA LEU A 55 2.47 -4.10 0.78
C LEU A 55 2.57 -5.34 1.66
N TRP A 56 3.19 -5.22 2.83
CA TRP A 56 3.15 -6.27 3.84
C TRP A 56 2.26 -5.82 4.98
N LEU A 57 1.19 -6.55 5.24
CA LEU A 57 0.35 -6.33 6.42
C LEU A 57 1.11 -6.79 7.66
N ASP A 58 1.12 -5.97 8.71
CA ASP A 58 1.68 -6.36 10.00
C ASP A 58 0.92 -7.57 10.58
N LEU A 59 1.60 -8.40 11.38
CA LEU A 59 0.97 -9.57 12.03
C LEU A 59 -0.26 -9.18 12.87
N ALA A 60 -0.23 -8.01 13.52
CA ALA A 60 -1.33 -7.47 14.30
C ALA A 60 -2.46 -6.85 13.44
N GLY A 61 -2.26 -6.71 12.12
CA GLY A 61 -3.22 -6.12 11.19
C GLY A 61 -3.37 -4.60 11.26
N GLY A 62 -2.52 -3.93 12.04
CA GLY A 62 -2.67 -2.52 12.38
C GLY A 62 -2.07 -1.55 11.36
N ALA A 63 -1.14 -1.97 10.51
CA ALA A 63 -0.48 -1.10 9.54
C ALA A 63 0.18 -1.93 8.43
N PHE A 64 0.71 -1.23 7.41
CA PHE A 64 1.48 -1.86 6.34
C PHE A 64 2.92 -1.36 6.33
N SER A 65 3.86 -2.27 6.13
CA SER A 65 5.17 -1.94 5.58
C SER A 65 5.03 -1.84 4.07
N VAL A 66 5.55 -0.77 3.48
CA VAL A 66 5.37 -0.47 2.06
C VAL A 66 6.73 -0.29 1.42
N ARG A 67 6.92 -0.94 0.27
CA ARG A 67 8.04 -0.67 -0.62
C ARG A 67 7.52 -0.22 -1.96
N ASP A 68 7.82 1.01 -2.31
CA ASP A 68 7.45 1.61 -3.58
C ASP A 68 8.65 1.65 -4.51
N ARG A 69 8.44 1.24 -5.76
CA ARG A 69 9.34 1.52 -6.87
C ARG A 69 8.64 2.44 -7.86
N ILE A 70 9.17 3.63 -8.03
CA ILE A 70 8.68 4.63 -8.99
C ILE A 70 9.68 4.74 -10.12
N SER A 71 9.24 4.45 -11.34
CA SER A 71 10.11 4.53 -12.51
C SER A 71 9.43 5.20 -13.70
N GLY A 72 10.22 5.85 -14.54
CA GLY A 72 9.73 6.52 -15.76
C GLY A 72 10.47 7.80 -16.09
N GLU A 73 9.80 8.73 -16.77
CA GLU A 73 10.36 10.02 -17.16
C GLU A 73 9.73 11.18 -16.36
N LEU A 74 10.62 11.99 -15.78
CA LEU A 74 10.33 13.23 -15.06
C LEU A 74 10.70 14.42 -15.94
N THR A 75 9.71 15.22 -16.30
CA THR A 75 9.82 16.31 -17.29
C THR A 75 9.57 17.67 -16.66
N ARG A 76 8.59 17.77 -15.74
CA ARG A 76 8.20 19.02 -15.07
C ARG A 76 8.57 19.01 -13.60
N SER A 77 8.35 17.90 -12.91
CA SER A 77 8.53 17.79 -11.47
C SER A 77 10.02 17.69 -11.10
N TRP A 78 10.34 18.06 -9.87
CA TRP A 78 11.71 18.04 -9.33
C TRP A 78 11.76 17.53 -7.88
N ARG A 79 10.60 17.24 -7.30
CA ARG A 79 10.45 16.72 -5.94
C ARG A 79 9.32 15.70 -5.89
N LEU A 80 9.57 14.57 -5.25
CA LEU A 80 8.54 13.61 -4.90
C LEU A 80 8.20 13.77 -3.42
N THR A 81 6.96 14.11 -3.13
CA THR A 81 6.47 14.31 -1.76
C THR A 81 5.60 13.12 -1.37
N ALA A 82 5.90 12.48 -0.24
CA ALA A 82 5.07 11.43 0.32
C ALA A 82 3.90 12.08 1.07
N MET A 83 2.67 11.76 0.68
CA MET A 83 1.46 12.34 1.25
C MET A 83 0.90 11.42 2.34
N PRO A 84 0.36 11.95 3.44
CA PRO A 84 -0.33 11.14 4.44
C PRO A 84 -1.41 10.25 3.78
N PRO A 85 -1.58 8.98 4.23
CA PRO A 85 -0.98 8.36 5.42
C PRO A 85 0.37 7.65 5.20
N LEU A 86 1.08 7.93 4.09
CA LEU A 86 2.37 7.33 3.79
C LEU A 86 3.48 8.04 4.59
N ASP A 87 4.06 7.36 5.58
CA ASP A 87 5.19 7.83 6.37
C ASP A 87 6.52 7.32 5.78
N LEU A 88 7.34 8.25 5.29
CA LEU A 88 8.51 7.95 4.49
C LEU A 88 9.73 7.68 5.38
N GLY A 89 10.28 6.46 5.30
CA GLY A 89 11.44 6.06 6.11
C GLY A 89 12.77 6.16 5.37
N ARG A 90 12.85 5.56 4.17
CA ARG A 90 14.07 5.54 3.36
C ARG A 90 13.76 5.80 1.90
N VAL A 91 14.63 6.52 1.21
CA VAL A 91 14.58 6.67 -0.24
C VAL A 91 15.95 6.45 -0.86
N ALA A 92 15.99 5.71 -1.97
CA ALA A 92 17.11 5.62 -2.87
C ALA A 92 16.69 6.00 -4.29
N VAL A 93 17.51 6.76 -5.00
CA VAL A 93 17.31 7.15 -6.40
C VAL A 93 18.49 6.66 -7.20
N ASP A 94 18.21 5.88 -8.24
CA ASP A 94 19.20 5.20 -9.08
C ASP A 94 20.17 4.31 -8.25
N GLY A 95 19.66 3.72 -7.17
CA GLY A 95 20.42 2.88 -6.24
C GLY A 95 21.13 3.65 -5.11
N GLU A 96 21.20 4.97 -5.19
CA GLU A 96 21.92 5.80 -4.23
C GLU A 96 20.96 6.42 -3.18
N PRO A 97 21.26 6.33 -1.87
CA PRO A 97 20.46 6.96 -0.84
C PRO A 97 20.28 8.47 -1.07
N ARG A 98 19.07 8.98 -0.81
CA ARG A 98 18.76 10.41 -0.90
C ARG A 98 18.22 10.93 0.44
N LEU A 99 18.51 12.21 0.71
CA LEU A 99 18.03 12.88 1.89
C LEU A 99 16.52 13.14 1.77
N ILE A 100 15.79 12.77 2.81
CA ILE A 100 14.38 13.12 2.96
C ILE A 100 14.32 14.48 3.65
N THR A 101 13.70 15.46 3.00
CA THR A 101 13.59 16.83 3.50
C THR A 101 12.12 17.24 3.67
N ARG A 102 11.88 18.31 4.43
CA ARG A 102 10.60 19.03 4.50
C ARG A 102 10.85 20.48 4.07
N LEU A 103 9.92 21.08 3.32
CA LEU A 103 10.05 22.47 2.86
C LEU A 103 9.84 23.45 4.00
N ALA A 104 8.80 23.24 4.81
CA ALA A 104 8.55 23.95 6.05
C ALA A 104 8.22 22.98 7.20
N PRO A 105 8.29 23.43 8.47
CA PRO A 105 7.77 22.67 9.60
C PRO A 105 6.30 22.32 9.39
N GLY A 106 5.97 21.03 9.45
CA GLY A 106 4.62 20.52 9.21
C GLY A 106 4.31 20.08 7.77
N ASP A 107 5.17 20.40 6.80
CA ASP A 107 5.00 19.90 5.43
C ASP A 107 5.31 18.40 5.32
N PRO A 108 4.67 17.69 4.38
CA PRO A 108 4.96 16.28 4.17
C PRO A 108 6.41 16.07 3.72
N PRO A 109 7.05 14.96 4.15
CA PRO A 109 8.42 14.64 3.76
C PRO A 109 8.51 14.36 2.26
N GLY A 110 9.63 14.68 1.66
CA GLY A 110 9.87 14.40 0.25
C GLY A 110 11.35 14.35 -0.10
N VAL A 111 11.62 13.97 -1.34
CA VAL A 111 12.96 13.85 -1.90
C VAL A 111 13.07 14.72 -3.15
N GLU A 112 14.20 15.40 -3.31
CA GLU A 112 14.51 16.16 -4.52
C GLU A 112 15.17 15.23 -5.55
N VAL A 113 14.69 15.31 -6.79
CA VAL A 113 15.14 14.48 -7.91
C VAL A 113 15.50 15.33 -9.11
N ARG A 114 16.39 14.79 -9.95
CA ARG A 114 16.74 15.42 -11.22
C ARG A 114 15.70 15.06 -12.27
N ARG A 115 15.47 15.98 -13.21
CA ARG A 115 14.66 15.71 -14.41
C ARG A 115 15.37 14.69 -15.30
N GLY A 116 14.59 13.94 -16.07
CA GLY A 116 15.04 12.84 -16.91
C GLY A 116 14.46 11.51 -16.45
N ARG A 117 15.19 10.43 -16.67
CA ARG A 117 14.78 9.10 -16.23
C ARG A 117 14.94 8.95 -14.71
N LEU A 118 13.91 8.43 -14.06
CA LEU A 118 13.89 8.12 -12.63
C LEU A 118 13.80 6.61 -12.41
N ASP A 119 14.59 6.08 -11.48
CA ASP A 119 14.32 4.81 -10.78
C ASP A 119 14.46 5.06 -9.27
N LEU A 120 13.34 5.23 -8.59
CA LEU A 120 13.28 5.50 -7.16
C LEU A 120 12.74 4.29 -6.42
N VAL A 121 13.38 3.93 -5.32
CA VAL A 121 12.89 2.93 -4.36
C VAL A 121 12.70 3.62 -3.02
N ALA A 122 11.53 3.48 -2.44
CA ALA A 122 11.20 4.03 -1.13
C ALA A 122 10.63 2.96 -0.20
N ASP A 123 11.17 2.91 1.02
CA ASP A 123 10.61 2.11 2.10
C ASP A 123 9.84 3.05 3.04
N SER A 124 8.60 2.71 3.34
CA SER A 124 7.66 3.56 4.08
C SER A 124 6.71 2.73 4.94
N ARG A 125 6.00 3.42 5.84
CA ARG A 125 4.95 2.84 6.68
C ARG A 125 3.64 3.48 6.30
N LEU A 126 2.62 2.66 6.05
CA LEU A 126 1.25 3.14 5.93
C LEU A 126 0.60 2.99 7.29
N ALA A 127 0.66 4.06 8.09
CA ALA A 127 0.07 4.08 9.42
C ALA A 127 -1.46 4.10 9.30
N ALA A 128 -2.14 3.41 10.21
CA ALA A 128 -3.61 3.38 10.27
C ALA A 128 -4.22 4.63 10.93
N ASP A 129 -3.42 5.67 11.14
CA ASP A 129 -3.69 6.78 12.06
C ASP A 129 -4.64 7.84 11.45
N ALA A 130 -5.52 7.43 10.54
CA ALA A 130 -6.72 8.16 10.25
C ALA A 130 -7.84 7.67 11.17
N PRO A 131 -8.77 8.52 11.64
CA PRO A 131 -10.00 8.10 12.32
C PRO A 131 -10.94 7.26 11.41
N ARG A 132 -10.45 6.83 10.25
CA ARG A 132 -11.05 5.91 9.30
C ARG A 132 -10.06 4.76 9.09
N ASN A 133 -10.43 3.61 9.64
CA ASN A 133 -10.18 2.27 9.14
C ASN A 133 -8.83 2.03 8.41
N PRO A 134 -7.96 1.10 8.87
CA PRO A 134 -6.76 0.63 8.14
C PRO A 134 -7.02 0.01 6.75
N LYS A 135 -8.24 0.12 6.23
CA LYS A 135 -8.78 -0.57 5.06
C LYS A 135 -8.72 0.26 3.78
N THR A 136 -8.26 1.51 3.83
CA THR A 136 -8.14 2.37 2.64
C THR A 136 -6.68 2.62 2.31
N ILE A 137 -6.23 2.07 1.18
CA ILE A 137 -4.86 2.22 0.70
C ILE A 137 -4.87 3.27 -0.42
N PRO A 138 -4.04 4.33 -0.35
CA PRO A 138 -4.00 5.34 -1.41
C PRO A 138 -3.41 4.73 -2.68
N ALA A 139 -4.02 5.03 -3.83
CA ALA A 139 -3.55 4.52 -5.13
C ALA A 139 -2.09 4.90 -5.42
N THR A 140 -1.68 6.13 -5.07
CA THR A 140 -0.28 6.58 -5.17
C THR A 140 0.36 6.77 -3.80
N GLY A 141 -0.24 7.59 -2.93
CA GLY A 141 0.42 8.05 -1.69
C GLY A 141 1.54 9.07 -1.93
N TRP A 142 1.74 9.49 -3.18
CA TRP A 142 2.73 10.49 -3.58
C TRP A 142 2.00 11.71 -4.14
N GLY A 143 2.57 12.90 -3.91
CA GLY A 143 2.05 14.20 -4.36
C GLY A 143 2.22 14.45 -5.86
N LEU A 144 2.20 13.38 -6.67
CA LEU A 144 2.28 13.42 -8.12
C LEU A 144 1.32 12.41 -8.74
N GLU A 145 1.00 12.64 -9.99
CA GLU A 145 0.20 11.73 -10.81
C GLU A 145 1.11 10.65 -11.42
N VAL A 146 0.68 9.40 -11.33
CA VAL A 146 1.32 8.27 -12.03
C VAL A 146 0.40 7.80 -13.15
N ALA A 147 0.99 7.37 -14.26
CA ALA A 147 0.26 6.83 -15.39
C ALA A 147 -0.37 5.46 -15.08
N GLY A 148 0.20 4.72 -14.12
CA GLY A 148 -0.33 3.45 -13.67
C GLY A 148 0.26 3.04 -12.32
N SER A 149 -0.52 2.29 -11.56
CA SER A 149 -0.11 1.72 -10.27
C SER A 149 -0.41 0.23 -10.22
N ARG A 150 0.56 -0.56 -9.75
CA ARG A 150 0.41 -1.98 -9.48
C ARG A 150 0.81 -2.23 -8.04
N ALA A 151 -0.01 -2.98 -7.31
CA ALA A 151 0.26 -3.35 -5.93
C ALA A 151 0.23 -4.87 -5.73
N HIS A 152 1.18 -5.38 -4.95
CA HIS A 152 1.22 -6.74 -4.45
C HIS A 152 0.99 -6.73 -2.94
N LEU A 153 -0.09 -7.38 -2.49
CA LEU A 153 -0.42 -7.50 -1.07
C LEU A 153 0.07 -8.84 -0.52
N TRP A 154 1.02 -8.77 0.40
CA TRP A 154 1.55 -9.88 1.16
C TRP A 154 0.84 -9.96 2.51
N LEU A 155 0.02 -11.00 2.66
CA LEU A 155 -0.65 -11.30 3.92
C LEU A 155 0.24 -12.19 4.79
N PRO A 156 0.40 -11.86 6.08
CA PRO A 156 1.02 -12.76 7.02
C PRO A 156 0.14 -14.00 7.27
N PRO A 157 0.70 -15.08 7.83
CA PRO A 157 -0.08 -16.25 8.20
C PRO A 157 -1.26 -15.92 9.13
N GLY A 158 -2.37 -16.63 8.99
CA GLY A 158 -3.61 -16.41 9.73
C GLY A 158 -4.50 -15.30 9.18
N TRP A 159 -4.05 -14.61 8.12
CA TRP A 159 -4.82 -13.56 7.46
C TRP A 159 -5.28 -13.99 6.07
N ASP A 160 -6.54 -13.71 5.77
CA ASP A 160 -7.13 -13.89 4.45
C ASP A 160 -7.82 -12.60 4.01
N LEU A 161 -7.84 -12.35 2.70
CA LEU A 161 -8.40 -11.13 2.14
C LEU A 161 -9.91 -11.30 2.03
N LEU A 162 -10.70 -10.66 2.90
CA LEU A 162 -12.16 -10.76 2.82
C LEU A 162 -12.70 -10.21 1.48
N ALA A 163 -12.32 -8.99 1.15
CA ALA A 163 -12.63 -8.32 -0.11
C ALA A 163 -11.64 -7.18 -0.36
N ALA A 164 -11.51 -6.81 -1.64
CA ALA A 164 -10.83 -5.60 -2.08
C ALA A 164 -11.69 -4.90 -3.14
N SER A 165 -11.66 -3.58 -3.14
CA SER A 165 -12.40 -2.73 -4.07
C SER A 165 -11.51 -1.56 -4.52
N GLY A 166 -11.86 -0.94 -5.65
CA GLY A 166 -11.05 0.13 -6.26
C GLY A 166 -9.86 -0.37 -7.08
N THR A 167 -9.81 -1.68 -7.37
CA THR A 167 -8.82 -2.30 -8.25
C THR A 167 -9.45 -2.65 -9.60
N ASP A 168 -8.67 -2.56 -10.68
CA ASP A 168 -9.13 -2.92 -12.03
C ASP A 168 -9.02 -4.43 -12.33
N ASN A 169 -8.55 -5.22 -11.36
CA ASN A 169 -8.49 -6.68 -11.42
C ASN A 169 -9.51 -7.33 -10.45
N LEU A 170 -9.69 -8.65 -10.59
CA LEU A 170 -10.39 -9.48 -9.60
C LEU A 170 -9.35 -10.10 -8.65
N PRO A 171 -9.12 -9.52 -7.46
CA PRO A 171 -8.18 -10.08 -6.51
C PRO A 171 -8.70 -11.39 -5.92
N ASP A 172 -7.78 -12.31 -5.61
CA ASP A 172 -8.09 -13.53 -4.86
C ASP A 172 -8.48 -13.15 -3.43
N SER A 173 -9.78 -12.99 -3.23
CA SER A 173 -10.39 -12.63 -1.96
C SER A 173 -11.47 -13.65 -1.61
N TRP A 174 -11.74 -13.82 -0.32
CA TRP A 174 -12.77 -14.73 0.18
C TRP A 174 -14.11 -14.51 -0.50
N ILE A 175 -14.53 -13.25 -0.70
CA ILE A 175 -15.75 -12.92 -1.46
C ILE A 175 -15.56 -13.24 -2.95
N GLY A 176 -14.42 -12.87 -3.54
CA GLY A 176 -14.13 -13.09 -4.97
C GLY A 176 -14.02 -14.56 -5.39
N ARG A 177 -13.74 -15.48 -4.44
CA ARG A 177 -13.66 -16.93 -4.69
C ARG A 177 -15.01 -17.63 -4.84
N TRP A 178 -16.12 -16.97 -4.50
CA TRP A 178 -17.45 -17.56 -4.64
C TRP A 178 -17.90 -17.61 -6.10
N THR A 179 -18.12 -18.82 -6.60
CA THR A 179 -18.82 -19.01 -7.87
C THR A 179 -20.33 -19.09 -7.67
N LEU A 180 -21.11 -18.87 -8.73
CA LEU A 180 -22.56 -19.05 -8.72
C LEU A 180 -22.93 -20.50 -8.33
N LEU A 181 -22.14 -21.47 -8.77
CA LEU A 181 -22.33 -22.88 -8.44
C LEU A 181 -22.12 -23.13 -6.95
N ASP A 182 -21.08 -22.55 -6.35
CA ASP A 182 -20.81 -22.68 -4.91
C ASP A 182 -21.98 -22.16 -4.08
N LEU A 183 -22.48 -20.97 -4.41
CA LEU A 183 -23.63 -20.38 -3.73
C LEU A 183 -24.87 -21.26 -3.85
N PHE A 184 -25.13 -21.81 -5.05
CA PHE A 184 -26.23 -22.73 -5.27
C PHE A 184 -26.11 -24.01 -4.45
N LEU A 185 -24.92 -24.63 -4.42
CA LEU A 185 -24.67 -25.86 -3.67
C LEU A 185 -24.80 -25.65 -2.17
N VAL A 186 -24.26 -24.55 -1.64
CA VAL A 186 -24.38 -24.20 -0.21
C VAL A 186 -25.85 -23.98 0.16
N LEU A 187 -26.61 -23.27 -0.67
CA LEU A 187 -28.03 -23.06 -0.44
C LEU A 187 -28.82 -24.37 -0.50
N LEU A 188 -28.55 -25.22 -1.48
CA LEU A 188 -29.20 -26.53 -1.64
C LEU A 188 -28.93 -27.45 -0.44
N LEU A 189 -27.69 -27.49 0.04
CA LEU A 189 -27.29 -28.26 1.22
C LEU A 189 -27.98 -27.73 2.48
N ALA A 190 -27.94 -26.42 2.70
CA ALA A 190 -28.57 -25.78 3.86
C ALA A 190 -30.09 -26.03 3.88
N LEU A 191 -30.76 -25.86 2.73
CA LEU A 191 -32.19 -26.12 2.60
C LEU A 191 -32.52 -27.61 2.73
N GLY A 192 -31.69 -28.49 2.17
CA GLY A 192 -31.81 -29.94 2.34
C GLY A 192 -31.76 -30.33 3.82
N ILE A 193 -30.73 -29.86 4.54
CA ILE A 193 -30.60 -30.10 5.98
C ILE A 193 -31.79 -29.51 6.75
N GLY A 194 -32.21 -28.29 6.39
CA GLY A 194 -33.39 -27.65 6.98
C GLY A 194 -34.69 -28.43 6.76
N ARG A 195 -34.88 -28.99 5.56
CA ARG A 195 -36.03 -29.85 5.23
C ARG A 195 -35.98 -31.16 6.00
N LEU A 196 -34.78 -31.69 6.26
CA LEU A 196 -34.61 -32.96 6.93
C LEU A 196 -34.75 -32.84 8.46
N TRP A 197 -34.04 -31.93 9.11
CA TRP A 197 -33.97 -31.83 10.58
C TRP A 197 -34.68 -30.60 11.15
N GLY A 198 -35.22 -29.73 10.31
CA GLY A 198 -35.91 -28.49 10.69
C GLY A 198 -35.07 -27.24 10.42
N THR A 199 -35.74 -26.09 10.34
CA THR A 199 -35.15 -24.78 10.04
C THR A 199 -33.89 -24.41 10.85
N PRO A 200 -33.81 -24.60 12.19
CA PRO A 200 -32.61 -24.19 12.94
C PRO A 200 -31.36 -24.95 12.50
N TRP A 201 -31.49 -26.24 12.17
CA TRP A 201 -30.37 -27.05 11.68
C TRP A 201 -29.95 -26.66 10.27
N GLY A 202 -30.91 -26.25 9.42
CA GLY A 202 -30.61 -25.70 8.10
C GLY A 202 -29.84 -24.39 8.17
N LEU A 203 -30.21 -23.48 9.08
CA LEU A 203 -29.50 -22.22 9.32
C LEU A 203 -28.08 -22.45 9.86
N LEU A 204 -27.94 -23.33 10.86
CA LEU A 204 -26.64 -23.67 11.43
C LEU A 204 -25.71 -24.29 10.38
N ALA A 205 -26.23 -25.22 9.58
CA ALA A 205 -25.48 -25.82 8.49
C ALA A 205 -25.12 -24.81 7.41
N GLY A 206 -26.05 -23.92 7.04
CA GLY A 206 -25.80 -22.84 6.08
C GLY A 206 -24.67 -21.92 6.54
N LEU A 207 -24.69 -21.47 7.80
CA LEU A 207 -23.63 -20.64 8.37
C LEU A 207 -22.28 -21.38 8.37
N THR A 208 -22.28 -22.64 8.80
CA THR A 208 -21.07 -23.47 8.84
C THR A 208 -20.49 -23.66 7.44
N LEU A 209 -21.34 -23.96 6.45
CA LEU A 209 -20.93 -24.13 5.07
C LEU A 209 -20.42 -22.82 4.49
N VAL A 210 -21.10 -21.70 4.67
CA VAL A 210 -20.61 -20.39 4.19
C VAL A 210 -19.21 -20.10 4.73
N LEU A 211 -18.97 -20.29 6.02
CA LEU A 211 -17.65 -20.01 6.61
C LEU A 211 -16.55 -20.98 6.15
N THR A 212 -16.88 -22.26 5.98
CA THR A 212 -15.88 -23.30 5.68
C THR A 212 -15.70 -23.58 4.21
N TRP A 213 -16.66 -23.22 3.34
CA TRP A 213 -16.66 -23.64 1.93
C TRP A 213 -15.40 -23.19 1.23
N GLN A 214 -14.99 -21.93 1.37
CA GLN A 214 -13.85 -21.35 0.66
C GLN A 214 -12.49 -21.66 1.30
N VAL A 215 -12.45 -22.40 2.40
CA VAL A 215 -11.19 -22.82 3.04
C VAL A 215 -10.57 -23.97 2.23
N ALA A 216 -9.24 -23.98 2.11
CA ALA A 216 -8.52 -25.07 1.49
C ALA A 216 -8.78 -26.39 2.21
N ASP A 217 -8.87 -27.49 1.45
CA ASP A 217 -9.13 -28.85 1.95
C ASP A 217 -10.45 -29.04 2.72
N ALA A 218 -11.39 -28.11 2.58
CA ALA A 218 -12.72 -28.26 3.17
C ALA A 218 -13.41 -29.53 2.62
N PRO A 219 -14.06 -30.36 3.48
CA PRO A 219 -14.71 -31.61 3.08
C PRO A 219 -16.04 -31.39 2.34
N ARG A 220 -16.04 -30.55 1.29
CA ARG A 220 -17.23 -30.09 0.54
C ARG A 220 -18.07 -31.26 0.02
N LEU A 221 -17.43 -32.22 -0.64
CA LEU A 221 -18.10 -33.35 -1.27
C LEU A 221 -18.71 -34.32 -0.25
N VAL A 222 -18.13 -34.43 0.94
CA VAL A 222 -18.59 -35.41 1.94
C VAL A 222 -19.97 -35.00 2.47
N TRP A 223 -20.20 -33.71 2.67
CA TRP A 223 -21.51 -33.17 3.06
C TRP A 223 -22.61 -33.52 2.07
N VAL A 224 -22.33 -33.43 0.76
CA VAL A 224 -23.27 -33.81 -0.30
C VAL A 224 -23.60 -35.29 -0.23
N ASN A 225 -22.59 -36.16 -0.06
CA ASN A 225 -22.79 -37.60 0.00
C ASN A 225 -23.61 -38.02 1.24
N VAL A 226 -23.36 -37.40 2.39
CA VAL A 226 -24.16 -37.63 3.61
C VAL A 226 -25.61 -37.20 3.38
N LEU A 227 -25.84 -36.03 2.76
CA LEU A 227 -27.19 -35.56 2.47
C LEU A 227 -27.94 -36.52 1.54
N ILE A 228 -27.30 -36.99 0.47
CA ILE A 228 -27.87 -37.95 -0.49
C ILE A 228 -28.23 -39.26 0.24
N ALA A 229 -27.31 -39.80 1.05
CA ALA A 229 -27.55 -41.05 1.78
C ALA A 229 -28.76 -40.95 2.71
N VAL A 230 -28.89 -39.85 3.46
CA VAL A 230 -30.03 -39.66 4.38
C VAL A 230 -31.32 -39.38 3.62
N ALA A 231 -31.29 -38.57 2.56
CA ALA A 231 -32.46 -38.29 1.73
C ALA A 231 -33.03 -39.56 1.10
N LEU A 232 -32.15 -40.44 0.61
CA LEU A 232 -32.54 -41.72 0.02
C LEU A 232 -33.19 -42.63 1.07
N LEU A 233 -32.59 -42.77 2.26
CA LEU A 233 -33.16 -43.60 3.35
C LEU A 233 -34.52 -43.10 3.84
N ARG A 234 -34.78 -41.79 3.78
CA ARG A 234 -36.08 -41.21 4.16
C ARG A 234 -37.18 -41.46 3.15
N GLN A 235 -36.84 -41.58 1.87
CA GLN A 235 -37.81 -41.90 0.82
C GLN A 235 -38.10 -43.40 0.73
N LEU A 236 -37.19 -44.26 1.24
CA LEU A 236 -37.40 -45.70 1.26
C LEU A 236 -38.43 -46.12 2.34
N PRO A 237 -39.41 -46.99 2.01
CA PRO A 237 -40.37 -47.53 2.97
C PRO A 237 -39.68 -48.17 4.18
N ARG A 238 -40.21 -47.93 5.39
CA ARG A 238 -39.68 -48.50 6.65
C ARG A 238 -39.82 -50.02 6.70
N HIS A 239 -40.89 -50.55 6.14
CA HIS A 239 -41.15 -51.97 5.97
C HIS A 239 -41.21 -52.31 4.47
N PRO A 240 -40.09 -52.73 3.86
CA PRO A 240 -40.07 -53.06 2.43
C PRO A 240 -40.86 -54.35 2.17
N ALA A 241 -41.86 -54.30 1.29
CA ALA A 241 -42.71 -55.44 0.92
C ALA A 241 -42.02 -56.44 -0.04
N GLY A 242 -40.69 -56.56 -0.01
CA GLY A 242 -39.94 -57.45 -0.89
C GLY A 242 -38.45 -57.50 -0.59
N VAL A 243 -37.83 -58.66 -0.89
CA VAL A 243 -36.42 -58.95 -0.58
C VAL A 243 -35.45 -58.00 -1.29
N ALA A 244 -35.76 -57.58 -2.52
CA ALA A 244 -34.94 -56.65 -3.30
C ALA A 244 -34.87 -55.25 -2.67
N LEU A 245 -36.01 -54.69 -2.25
CA LEU A 245 -36.05 -53.39 -1.55
C LEU A 245 -35.36 -53.47 -0.18
N GLY A 246 -35.45 -54.61 0.51
CA GLY A 246 -34.71 -54.86 1.75
C GLY A 246 -33.20 -54.82 1.57
N ARG A 247 -32.68 -55.49 0.53
CA ARG A 247 -31.25 -55.43 0.17
C ARG A 247 -30.80 -54.04 -0.24
N PHE A 248 -31.60 -53.33 -1.03
CA PHE A 248 -31.31 -51.96 -1.43
C PHE A 248 -31.25 -51.01 -0.23
N ARG A 249 -32.21 -51.09 0.70
CA ARG A 249 -32.18 -50.31 1.95
C ARG A 249 -30.92 -50.60 2.77
N GLY A 250 -30.52 -51.88 2.86
CA GLY A 250 -29.28 -52.29 3.53
C GLY A 250 -28.02 -51.68 2.90
N LEU A 251 -27.95 -51.65 1.56
CA LEU A 251 -26.85 -51.03 0.84
C LEU A 251 -26.78 -49.52 1.08
N VAL A 252 -27.92 -48.81 1.05
CA VAL A 252 -27.97 -47.37 1.32
C VAL A 252 -27.61 -47.06 2.78
N GLU A 253 -28.00 -47.92 3.72
CA GLU A 253 -27.61 -47.78 5.13
C GLU A 253 -26.11 -48.01 5.33
N TRP A 254 -25.52 -48.97 4.64
CA TRP A 254 -24.06 -49.16 4.61
C TRP A 254 -23.35 -47.95 3.99
N TYR A 255 -23.87 -47.43 2.87
CA TYR A 255 -23.37 -46.22 2.24
C TYR A 255 -23.44 -45.00 3.17
N ARG A 256 -24.53 -44.83 3.93
CA ARG A 256 -24.63 -43.78 4.96
C ARG A 256 -23.52 -43.90 6.01
N ARG A 257 -23.27 -45.11 6.51
CA ARG A 257 -22.21 -45.35 7.51
C ARG A 257 -20.84 -45.04 6.93
N LEU A 258 -20.58 -45.45 5.68
CA LEU A 258 -19.34 -45.14 4.99
C LEU A 258 -19.16 -43.62 4.80
N ALA A 259 -20.22 -42.92 4.37
CA ALA A 259 -20.20 -41.46 4.21
C ALA A 259 -19.94 -40.74 5.54
N LEU A 260 -20.54 -41.20 6.65
CA LEU A 260 -20.27 -40.67 7.98
C LEU A 260 -18.86 -40.98 8.48
N ALA A 261 -18.36 -42.19 8.22
CA ALA A 261 -16.99 -42.57 8.54
C ALA A 261 -15.98 -41.72 7.75
N ALA A 262 -16.24 -41.47 6.46
CA ALA A 262 -15.44 -40.56 5.63
C ALA A 262 -15.50 -39.12 6.15
N LEU A 263 -16.68 -38.65 6.60
CA LEU A 263 -16.83 -37.33 7.21
C LEU A 263 -15.99 -37.19 8.47
N LEU A 264 -15.97 -38.22 9.32
CA LEU A 264 -15.11 -38.24 10.50
C LEU A 264 -13.63 -38.26 10.09
N LEU A 265 -13.25 -39.17 9.20
CA LEU A 265 -11.85 -39.37 8.79
C LEU A 265 -11.24 -38.12 8.13
N ILE A 266 -12.03 -37.34 7.39
CA ILE A 266 -11.58 -36.12 6.71
C ILE A 266 -11.85 -34.88 7.57
N GLY A 267 -12.99 -34.83 8.26
CA GLY A 267 -13.43 -33.68 9.04
C GLY A 267 -12.64 -33.48 10.33
N LEU A 268 -12.28 -34.54 11.05
CA LEU A 268 -11.45 -34.46 12.27
C LEU A 268 -10.08 -33.83 12.01
N PRO A 269 -9.26 -34.31 11.05
CA PRO A 269 -7.95 -33.70 10.79
C PRO A 269 -8.11 -32.28 10.25
N PHE A 270 -9.13 -31.99 9.43
CA PHE A 270 -9.44 -30.63 8.99
C PHE A 270 -9.72 -29.70 10.19
N LEU A 271 -10.58 -30.12 11.12
CA LEU A 271 -10.93 -29.31 12.29
C LEU A 271 -9.71 -29.09 13.20
N ALA A 272 -8.93 -30.15 13.44
CA ALA A 272 -7.68 -30.05 14.19
C ALA A 272 -6.68 -29.09 13.52
N ALA A 273 -6.56 -29.12 12.19
CA ALA A 273 -5.72 -28.21 11.44
C ALA A 273 -6.22 -26.76 11.55
N GLN A 274 -7.52 -26.51 11.39
CA GLN A 274 -8.11 -25.18 11.51
C GLN A 274 -7.93 -24.58 12.92
N VAL A 275 -8.15 -25.38 13.97
CA VAL A 275 -7.93 -24.93 15.36
C VAL A 275 -6.45 -24.66 15.62
N ARG A 276 -5.56 -25.56 15.17
CA ARG A 276 -4.11 -25.39 15.32
C ARG A 276 -3.64 -24.12 14.62
N THR A 277 -4.08 -23.91 13.39
CA THR A 277 -3.75 -22.74 12.58
C THR A 277 -4.32 -21.46 13.18
N GLY A 278 -5.56 -21.49 13.68
CA GLY A 278 -6.18 -20.33 14.34
C GLY A 278 -5.46 -19.92 15.63
N LEU A 279 -4.95 -20.88 16.41
CA LEU A 279 -4.17 -20.60 17.63
C LEU A 279 -2.70 -20.27 17.34
N TYR A 280 -2.13 -20.89 16.32
CA TYR A 280 -0.72 -20.80 15.97
C TYR A 280 -0.57 -20.51 14.48
N PRO A 281 -0.88 -19.28 14.04
CA PRO A 281 -0.85 -18.92 12.61
C PRO A 281 0.52 -19.12 11.99
N HIS A 282 1.60 -18.99 12.77
CA HIS A 282 2.97 -19.25 12.32
C HIS A 282 3.20 -20.68 11.78
N LEU A 283 2.30 -21.64 12.06
CA LEU A 283 2.39 -23.02 11.58
C LEU A 283 1.75 -23.24 10.20
N GLU A 284 1.04 -22.26 9.63
CA GLU A 284 0.43 -22.39 8.28
C GLU A 284 1.46 -22.57 7.17
N ARG A 285 2.68 -22.05 7.35
CA ARG A 285 3.77 -22.16 6.38
C ARG A 285 4.99 -22.84 7.01
N PRO A 286 4.95 -24.18 7.23
CA PRO A 286 6.07 -24.91 7.83
C PRO A 286 7.38 -24.77 7.03
N MET A 287 7.28 -24.46 5.72
CA MET A 287 8.38 -24.56 4.76
C MET A 287 9.03 -23.23 4.37
N VAL A 288 8.74 -22.11 5.05
CA VAL A 288 9.41 -20.81 4.80
C VAL A 288 10.51 -20.50 5.84
N GLY A 289 10.64 -21.33 6.89
CA GLY A 289 11.63 -21.14 7.96
C GLY A 289 12.91 -22.00 7.89
N LEU A 290 13.01 -22.93 6.93
CA LEU A 290 14.20 -23.75 6.74
C LEU A 290 14.50 -23.75 5.24
N GLY A 291 15.63 -23.15 4.86
CA GLY A 291 16.17 -23.09 3.50
C GLY A 291 16.43 -24.48 2.92
N THR A 292 15.36 -25.16 2.57
CA THR A 292 15.39 -26.37 1.76
C THR A 292 15.40 -25.90 0.31
N SER A 293 16.61 -25.77 -0.21
CA SER A 293 16.95 -25.68 -1.63
C SER A 293 16.51 -26.96 -2.36
N ALA A 294 15.21 -27.18 -2.44
CA ALA A 294 14.61 -28.25 -3.24
C ALA A 294 13.84 -27.60 -4.40
N GLY A 295 14.55 -27.30 -5.49
CA GLY A 295 13.89 -26.98 -6.76
C GLY A 295 14.43 -25.81 -7.58
N ALA A 296 15.75 -25.55 -7.60
CA ALA A 296 16.35 -24.70 -8.62
C ALA A 296 17.12 -25.55 -9.65
N ARG A 297 16.40 -26.34 -10.46
CA ARG A 297 16.93 -26.79 -11.76
C ARG A 297 16.44 -25.80 -12.81
N GLY A 298 17.34 -24.96 -13.29
CA GLY A 298 17.14 -24.19 -14.52
C GLY A 298 17.07 -22.68 -14.34
N ALA A 299 18.16 -22.06 -13.89
CA ALA A 299 18.49 -20.69 -14.31
C ALA A 299 20.03 -20.55 -14.28
N PRO A 300 20.67 -20.04 -15.35
CA PRO A 300 22.12 -19.92 -15.39
C PRO A 300 22.56 -18.91 -14.34
N ALA A 301 23.44 -19.36 -13.44
CA ALA A 301 24.08 -18.52 -12.45
C ALA A 301 24.79 -17.35 -13.15
N ARG A 302 24.25 -16.14 -13.00
CA ARG A 302 25.07 -14.94 -13.15
C ARG A 302 26.16 -15.05 -12.10
N ARG A 303 27.41 -15.11 -12.55
CA ARG A 303 28.59 -15.00 -11.68
C ARG A 303 28.43 -13.77 -10.81
N ALA A 304 28.03 -13.98 -9.55
CA ALA A 304 28.35 -13.04 -8.49
C ALA A 304 29.87 -13.08 -8.38
N VAL A 305 30.51 -11.95 -8.66
CA VAL A 305 31.91 -11.75 -8.32
C VAL A 305 31.95 -11.77 -6.79
N GLU A 306 32.30 -12.92 -6.22
CA GLU A 306 32.71 -13.02 -4.83
C GLU A 306 33.95 -12.15 -4.65
N ARG A 307 33.76 -10.95 -4.10
CA ARG A 307 34.84 -10.28 -3.40
C ARG A 307 34.95 -10.97 -2.04
N PRO A 308 36.04 -11.67 -1.72
CA PRO A 308 36.24 -12.11 -0.35
C PRO A 308 36.29 -10.85 0.51
N PHE A 309 35.37 -10.77 1.48
CA PHE A 309 35.50 -9.84 2.59
C PHE A 309 36.72 -10.28 3.40
N ALA A 310 37.88 -9.77 3.02
CA ALA A 310 39.08 -9.90 3.83
C ALA A 310 38.84 -9.06 5.09
N LEU A 311 38.67 -9.74 6.23
CA LEU A 311 38.88 -9.14 7.53
C LEU A 311 40.33 -8.64 7.54
N ALA A 312 40.51 -7.35 7.27
CA ALA A 312 41.80 -6.69 7.45
C ALA A 312 42.14 -6.74 8.94
N THR A 313 42.98 -7.70 9.34
CA THR A 313 43.67 -7.63 10.63
C THR A 313 44.59 -6.43 10.54
N ALA A 314 44.24 -5.34 11.23
CA ALA A 314 45.13 -4.20 11.35
C ALA A 314 46.45 -4.68 11.99
N PRO A 315 47.63 -4.35 11.41
CA PRO A 315 48.88 -4.64 12.08
C PRO A 315 48.93 -3.83 13.39
N ALA A 316 49.27 -4.51 14.49
CA ALA A 316 49.51 -3.88 15.77
C ALA A 316 50.58 -2.77 15.60
N PRO A 317 50.43 -1.59 16.24
CA PRO A 317 51.43 -0.55 16.16
C PRO A 317 52.75 -1.06 16.77
N THR A 318 53.78 -1.23 15.94
CA THR A 318 55.15 -1.42 16.38
C THR A 318 55.60 -0.19 17.17
N MET A 319 55.84 -0.36 18.47
CA MET A 319 56.41 0.70 19.30
C MET A 319 57.85 1.01 18.87
N PRO A 320 58.26 2.29 18.84
CA PRO A 320 59.67 2.64 18.74
C PRO A 320 60.41 2.16 20.01
N PRO A 321 61.66 1.66 19.89
CA PRO A 321 62.44 1.21 21.03
C PRO A 321 62.79 2.42 21.90
N GLY A 322 62.26 2.49 23.13
CA GLY A 322 62.69 3.47 24.14
C GLY A 322 61.61 4.17 24.97
N ALA A 323 60.32 3.89 24.79
CA ALA A 323 59.29 4.49 25.63
C ALA A 323 59.07 3.68 26.93
N THR A 324 59.51 4.21 28.07
CA THR A 324 59.28 3.65 29.41
C THR A 324 57.83 3.89 29.84
N GLN A 325 57.21 2.89 30.49
CA GLN A 325 55.78 2.87 30.86
C GLN A 325 55.30 4.08 31.69
N SER A 326 56.18 4.82 32.34
CA SER A 326 55.83 5.97 33.19
C SER A 326 55.28 7.19 32.44
N GLN A 327 55.41 7.27 31.10
CA GLN A 327 54.86 8.37 30.30
C GLN A 327 53.43 8.13 29.77
N PHE A 328 52.92 6.90 29.85
CA PHE A 328 51.56 6.58 29.42
C PHE A 328 50.53 6.65 30.57
N GLU A 329 50.97 6.45 31.81
CA GLU A 329 50.10 6.56 33.00
C GLU A 329 49.61 8.01 33.22
N SER A 330 50.40 9.02 32.84
CA SER A 330 50.05 10.44 33.06
C SER A 330 49.03 11.01 32.06
N LEU A 331 48.62 10.24 31.04
CA LEU A 331 47.63 10.64 30.04
C LEU A 331 46.27 9.95 30.22
N ALA A 332 46.17 9.04 31.20
CA ALA A 332 45.00 8.18 31.40
C ALA A 332 44.22 8.45 32.69
N GLU A 333 44.52 9.54 33.41
CA GLU A 333 43.77 9.93 34.61
C GLU A 333 42.71 11.00 34.31
N PRO A 334 41.42 10.77 34.61
CA PRO A 334 40.38 11.79 34.48
C PRO A 334 40.52 12.79 35.64
N GLN A 335 40.75 14.05 35.32
CA GLN A 335 40.71 15.16 36.27
C GLN A 335 39.28 15.30 36.85
N GLY A 336 39.04 14.67 37.99
CA GLY A 336 37.89 14.94 38.85
C GLY A 336 38.11 16.25 39.59
N THR A 337 37.27 17.25 39.29
CA THR A 337 37.25 18.55 39.97
C THR A 337 36.91 18.34 41.44
N SER A 338 37.84 18.66 42.34
CA SER A 338 37.64 18.54 43.78
C SER A 338 36.67 19.61 44.28
N ALA A 339 35.72 19.17 45.10
CA ALA A 339 34.98 19.99 46.05
C ALA A 339 35.95 20.74 46.97
N GLY A 340 35.75 22.05 47.11
CA GLY A 340 36.29 22.88 48.18
C GLY A 340 35.12 23.41 49.01
N ASP A 341 35.18 23.18 50.32
CA ASP A 341 34.24 23.64 51.35
C ASP A 341 34.63 25.06 51.85
N PRO A 342 33.84 25.72 52.74
CA PRO A 342 33.19 26.99 52.43
C PRO A 342 33.85 28.23 53.06
N ALA A 343 33.52 29.42 52.52
CA ALA A 343 33.70 30.70 53.20
C ALA A 343 32.56 31.68 52.84
N GLU A 344 31.66 31.84 53.81
CA GLU A 344 31.01 33.06 54.32
C GLU A 344 30.95 34.32 53.42
N GLY A 345 29.74 34.81 53.15
CA GLY A 345 29.48 36.15 52.60
C GLY A 345 28.04 36.32 52.10
N ASP A 346 27.24 37.03 52.89
CA ASP A 346 25.88 37.52 52.59
C ASP A 346 25.69 38.03 51.16
N GLU A 347 24.54 37.74 50.53
CA GLU A 347 23.49 38.74 50.24
C GLU A 347 22.30 38.09 49.51
N ALA A 348 21.10 38.56 49.85
CA ALA A 348 19.80 38.03 49.48
C ALA A 348 19.45 38.18 47.99
N THR A 349 18.69 37.22 47.45
CA THR A 349 17.47 37.55 46.69
C THR A 349 16.54 36.33 46.56
N ASP A 350 15.41 36.50 47.22
CA ASP A 350 14.15 35.75 47.16
C ASP A 350 13.56 35.77 45.74
N PHE A 351 13.06 34.63 45.24
CA PHE A 351 11.88 34.62 44.35
C PHE A 351 11.20 33.24 44.36
N ALA A 352 10.04 33.24 44.99
CA ALA A 352 9.14 32.12 45.22
C ALA A 352 8.36 31.65 43.99
N VAL A 353 8.02 30.36 44.04
CA VAL A 353 7.04 29.62 43.24
C VAL A 353 5.62 29.94 43.74
N MET A 354 4.72 30.37 42.85
CA MET A 354 3.25 30.30 42.94
C MET A 354 2.72 30.35 41.48
N GLY A 355 1.83 29.49 40.98
CA GLY A 355 0.65 28.92 41.64
C GLY A 355 -0.53 29.91 41.51
N GLY A 356 -1.18 29.98 40.34
CA GLY A 356 -2.23 30.98 40.11
C GLY A 356 -3.25 30.58 39.02
N THR A 357 -4.38 30.06 39.48
CA THR A 357 -5.66 29.88 38.78
C THR A 357 -6.19 31.21 38.25
N VAL A 358 -6.76 31.25 37.04
CA VAL A 358 -7.56 32.40 36.58
C VAL A 358 -8.91 31.93 36.02
N ALA A 359 -9.95 32.41 36.69
CA ALA A 359 -11.35 32.29 36.35
C ALA A 359 -11.76 33.27 35.24
N THR A 360 -12.86 32.92 34.60
CA THR A 360 -13.54 33.60 33.51
C THR A 360 -13.98 35.03 33.86
N SER A 361 -13.74 35.99 32.97
CA SER A 361 -14.55 37.21 32.88
C SER A 361 -14.99 37.45 31.44
N LYS A 362 -16.25 37.88 31.34
CA LYS A 362 -17.05 38.05 30.14
C LYS A 362 -17.19 39.56 29.92
N GLU A 363 -16.46 40.11 28.96
CA GLU A 363 -16.61 41.51 28.56
C GLU A 363 -17.13 41.59 27.12
N SER A 364 -18.28 42.23 26.99
CA SER A 364 -19.02 42.49 25.76
C SER A 364 -18.39 43.68 25.02
N GLY A 365 -17.96 43.48 23.78
CA GLY A 365 -17.49 44.55 22.90
C GLY A 365 -17.88 44.30 21.44
N ARG A 366 -18.84 45.10 20.95
CA ARG A 366 -19.37 45.15 19.58
C ARG A 366 -18.25 45.11 18.52
N ARG A 367 -18.36 44.19 17.56
CA ARG A 367 -17.73 44.30 16.22
C ARG A 367 -18.83 44.33 15.15
N GLY A 368 -18.76 45.33 14.28
CA GLY A 368 -19.63 45.48 13.11
C GLY A 368 -19.41 44.36 12.06
N PRO A 369 -20.31 44.23 11.09
CA PRO A 369 -20.31 43.10 10.16
C PRO A 369 -19.11 43.17 9.21
N ALA A 370 -18.37 42.05 9.15
CA ALA A 370 -17.31 41.83 8.16
C ALA A 370 -17.93 41.68 6.75
N THR A 371 -17.44 42.48 5.81
CA THR A 371 -17.80 42.44 4.39
C THR A 371 -17.24 41.17 3.75
N ALA A 372 -18.10 40.36 3.13
CA ALA A 372 -17.71 39.17 2.39
C ALA A 372 -17.00 39.54 1.07
N PRO A 373 -16.03 38.74 0.58
CA PRO A 373 -15.43 38.95 -0.73
C PRO A 373 -16.42 38.59 -1.87
N PRO A 374 -16.37 39.27 -3.03
CA PRO A 374 -17.32 39.05 -4.12
C PRO A 374 -17.12 37.68 -4.80
N PRO A 375 -18.19 37.06 -5.33
CA PRO A 375 -18.12 35.78 -6.05
C PRO A 375 -17.50 35.94 -7.45
N PRO A 376 -16.90 34.88 -8.02
CA PRO A 376 -16.34 34.90 -9.37
C PRO A 376 -17.44 35.03 -10.45
N PRO A 377 -17.13 35.60 -11.63
CA PRO A 377 -18.11 35.85 -12.68
C PRO A 377 -18.68 34.55 -13.25
N ARG A 378 -20.01 34.53 -13.43
CA ARG A 378 -20.77 33.44 -14.05
C ARG A 378 -20.41 33.33 -15.54
N GLN A 379 -19.96 32.15 -15.97
CA GLN A 379 -19.89 31.78 -17.39
C GLN A 379 -21.30 31.59 -17.97
N PRO A 380 -21.57 32.03 -19.21
CA PRO A 380 -22.86 31.81 -19.85
C PRO A 380 -23.05 30.34 -20.20
N THR A 381 -24.11 29.74 -19.66
CA THR A 381 -24.55 28.37 -19.95
C THR A 381 -25.14 28.29 -21.36
N GLY A 382 -24.31 27.92 -22.34
CA GLY A 382 -24.73 27.48 -23.66
C GLY A 382 -25.10 26.00 -23.65
N ARG A 383 -26.39 25.69 -23.50
CA ARG A 383 -26.95 24.35 -23.66
C ARG A 383 -26.92 23.95 -25.14
N THR A 384 -25.93 23.17 -25.56
CA THR A 384 -26.00 22.43 -26.83
C THR A 384 -26.60 21.06 -26.56
N ARG A 385 -27.89 20.90 -26.89
CA ARG A 385 -28.60 19.62 -26.90
C ARG A 385 -28.15 18.82 -28.13
N THR A 386 -27.31 17.80 -27.94
CA THR A 386 -27.10 16.77 -28.96
C THR A 386 -28.24 15.74 -28.85
N ARG A 387 -29.16 15.72 -29.81
CA ARG A 387 -30.20 14.68 -29.94
C ARG A 387 -29.63 13.46 -30.66
N CYS A 388 -29.80 12.28 -30.07
CA CYS A 388 -29.77 11.00 -30.76
C CYS A 388 -31.19 10.64 -31.27
N CYS A 389 -31.22 10.11 -32.49
CA CYS A 389 -32.20 9.30 -33.23
C CYS A 389 -33.69 9.23 -32.79
N ARG A 390 -34.60 9.52 -33.75
CA ARG A 390 -35.77 8.67 -34.04
C ARG A 390 -36.32 8.90 -35.46
N ALA A 391 -36.87 7.84 -36.03
CA ALA A 391 -37.20 7.64 -37.44
C ALA A 391 -38.62 8.09 -37.88
N ALA A 392 -38.73 8.35 -39.20
CA ALA A 392 -39.86 8.23 -40.15
C ALA A 392 -41.09 9.18 -40.03
N PRO A 393 -41.96 9.33 -41.07
CA PRO A 393 -41.89 8.95 -42.50
C PRO A 393 -42.19 10.12 -43.49
N GLY A 394 -41.94 9.97 -44.80
CA GLY A 394 -42.46 10.94 -45.78
C GLY A 394 -41.91 10.87 -47.22
N SER A 395 -42.57 10.07 -48.05
CA SER A 395 -42.97 10.33 -49.45
C SER A 395 -42.03 10.93 -50.52
N ARG A 396 -42.07 10.20 -51.66
CA ARG A 396 -42.10 10.61 -53.09
C ARG A 396 -40.84 10.46 -53.95
N THR A 397 -41.09 9.72 -55.06
CA THR A 397 -40.51 9.80 -56.42
C THR A 397 -39.03 9.42 -56.55
N GLY A 398 -38.59 8.53 -57.44
CA GLY A 398 -39.20 7.84 -58.57
C GLY A 398 -38.05 7.24 -59.41
N SER A 399 -38.35 6.24 -60.24
CA SER A 399 -37.46 5.59 -61.24
C SER A 399 -36.21 4.87 -60.69
N GLY A 400 -35.82 3.68 -61.09
CA GLY A 400 -36.31 2.75 -62.10
C GLY A 400 -35.45 1.49 -62.05
N THR A 401 -36.04 0.41 -62.58
CA THR A 401 -35.37 -0.70 -63.28
C THR A 401 -34.27 -1.52 -62.59
N ALA A 402 -34.64 -2.79 -62.37
CA ALA A 402 -33.99 -3.99 -62.88
C ALA A 402 -32.89 -4.71 -62.05
N SER A 403 -33.24 -5.98 -61.79
CA SER A 403 -32.45 -7.20 -61.98
C SER A 403 -31.39 -7.66 -60.95
N SER A 404 -31.59 -8.94 -60.60
CA SER A 404 -30.62 -10.04 -60.37
C SER A 404 -29.84 -10.17 -59.05
N TRP A 405 -30.23 -11.21 -58.31
CA TRP A 405 -29.42 -12.21 -57.57
C TRP A 405 -28.19 -12.74 -58.36
N PRO A 406 -27.30 -13.61 -57.80
CA PRO A 406 -26.46 -13.53 -56.59
C PRO A 406 -25.00 -14.01 -56.88
N GLY A 407 -24.16 -14.23 -55.86
CA GLY A 407 -22.93 -15.08 -55.93
C GLY A 407 -21.64 -14.34 -55.51
N ALA A 408 -20.95 -14.73 -54.43
CA ALA A 408 -20.11 -15.92 -54.22
C ALA A 408 -18.63 -15.74 -54.62
N GLY A 409 -17.71 -15.97 -53.66
CA GLY A 409 -16.26 -16.13 -53.83
C GLY A 409 -15.47 -14.82 -53.80
N ARG A 410 -14.48 -14.60 -52.93
CA ARG A 410 -13.43 -15.48 -52.40
C ARG A 410 -12.95 -15.01 -51.03
#